data_AF-A0A1J4M0L6-F1
#
_entry.id   AF-A0A1J4M0L6-F1
#
_cell.length_a   1.000
_cell.length_b   1.000
_cell.length_c   1.000
_cell.angle_alpha   90.00
_cell.angle_beta   90.00
_cell.angle_gamma   90.00
#
_symmetry.space_group_name_H-M   'P 1'
#
loop_
_entity.id
_entity.type
_entity.pdbx_description
1 polymer ?
#
loop_
_entity_poly.entity_id
_entity_poly.type
_entity_poly.pdbx_seq_one_letter_code
_entity_poly.pdbx_strand_id
1 'polypeptide(L)'
;MASDNDTPVDPDAFVEPSVDDSPTGLDLDPGEEYIGTITDYRPWAGDNGLVEIDGEPVWLNRTLQKQLIAALVQNSPVMYCKSDEEESFEDEDGEETAYHPRSFRFPDNGGD
;
A
#
# COMPACT_ATOMS: atom_id res chain seq x y z
N MET A 1 9.30 40.78 -52.50
CA MET A 1 10.39 40.15 -51.73
C MET A 1 9.75 39.10 -50.85
N ALA A 2 10.03 37.83 -51.13
CA ALA A 2 9.73 36.73 -50.21
C ALA A 2 10.89 36.67 -49.22
N SER A 3 10.58 36.61 -47.94
CA SER A 3 11.58 36.34 -46.90
C SER A 3 11.20 35.01 -46.29
N ASP A 4 11.84 33.96 -46.80
CA ASP A 4 11.80 32.62 -46.27
C ASP A 4 12.48 32.64 -44.89
N ASN A 5 11.65 32.59 -43.84
CA ASN A 5 12.11 32.55 -42.46
C ASN A 5 12.39 31.09 -42.06
N ASP A 6 13.51 30.56 -42.55
CA ASP A 6 14.07 29.27 -42.14
C ASP A 6 14.62 29.43 -40.71
N THR A 7 13.82 29.03 -39.72
CA THR A 7 14.27 28.99 -38.33
C THR A 7 15.05 27.69 -38.15
N PRO A 8 16.33 27.72 -37.77
CA PRO A 8 17.10 26.51 -37.56
C PRO A 8 16.49 25.73 -36.38
N VAL A 9 16.03 24.51 -36.65
CA VAL A 9 15.64 23.57 -35.60
C VAL A 9 16.93 23.10 -34.92
N ASP A 10 17.12 23.50 -33.66
CA ASP A 10 18.28 23.10 -32.89
C ASP A 10 18.10 21.63 -32.44
N PRO A 11 18.96 20.69 -32.87
CA PRO A 11 18.83 19.28 -32.53
C PRO A 11 19.24 18.97 -31.08
N ASP A 12 19.78 19.94 -30.35
CA ASP A 12 20.09 19.86 -28.92
C ASP A 12 18.94 20.39 -28.04
N ALA A 13 17.83 20.86 -28.65
CA ALA A 13 16.57 21.13 -27.97
C ALA A 13 15.82 19.83 -27.59
N PHE A 14 16.58 18.83 -27.12
CA PHE A 14 16.03 17.66 -26.46
C PHE A 14 15.48 18.16 -25.12
N VAL A 15 14.19 18.48 -25.11
CA VAL A 15 13.46 18.65 -23.86
C VAL A 15 13.54 17.31 -23.14
N GLU A 16 14.40 17.22 -22.13
CA GLU A 16 14.39 16.10 -21.21
C GLU A 16 12.94 15.95 -20.73
N PRO A 17 12.35 14.75 -20.75
CA PRO A 17 11.05 14.59 -20.13
C PRO A 17 11.24 14.99 -18.67
N SER A 18 10.63 16.10 -18.25
CA SER A 18 10.38 16.33 -16.84
C SER A 18 9.55 15.14 -16.39
N VAL A 19 10.22 14.21 -15.72
CA VAL A 19 9.56 13.19 -14.91
C VAL A 19 8.68 13.99 -13.97
N ASP A 20 7.39 13.70 -14.02
CA ASP A 20 6.36 14.34 -13.21
C ASP A 20 6.81 14.36 -11.75
N ASP A 21 7.32 15.52 -11.30
CA ASP A 21 7.71 15.81 -9.92
C ASP A 21 6.44 16.13 -9.14
N SER A 22 5.53 15.18 -9.12
CA SER A 22 4.51 15.13 -8.08
C SER A 22 5.13 14.29 -6.97
N PRO A 23 5.86 14.89 -6.00
CA PRO A 23 6.41 14.13 -4.88
C PRO A 23 5.24 13.54 -4.13
N THR A 24 4.97 12.26 -4.38
CA THR A 24 3.98 11.54 -3.58
C THR A 24 4.69 11.05 -2.34
N GLY A 25 4.88 12.03 -1.45
CA GLY A 25 4.58 11.93 -0.03
C GLY A 25 5.71 11.66 0.93
N LEU A 26 6.96 12.01 0.59
CA LEU A 26 8.05 12.44 1.48
C LEU A 26 9.36 12.37 0.67
N ASP A 27 9.92 13.51 0.28
CA ASP A 27 11.21 13.57 -0.42
C ASP A 27 12.32 13.72 0.64
N LEU A 28 13.09 12.66 0.86
CA LEU A 28 14.15 12.60 1.88
C LEU A 28 15.51 12.45 1.22
N ASP A 29 16.47 13.27 1.63
CA ASP A 29 17.86 13.10 1.23
C ASP A 29 18.49 11.86 1.91
N PRO A 30 19.55 11.28 1.32
CA PRO A 30 20.25 10.14 1.90
C PRO A 30 20.76 10.42 3.33
N GLY A 31 20.23 9.67 4.29
CA GLY A 31 20.57 9.79 5.71
C GLY A 31 19.61 10.68 6.51
N GLU A 32 18.60 11.26 5.88
CA GLU A 32 17.50 11.91 6.58
C GLU A 32 16.48 10.88 7.11
N GLU A 33 15.86 11.24 8.23
CA GLU A 33 14.84 10.45 8.89
C GLU A 33 13.60 11.33 9.11
N TYR A 34 12.43 10.76 8.84
CA TYR A 34 11.16 11.41 9.12
C TYR A 34 10.38 10.60 10.16
N ILE A 35 9.93 11.29 11.21
CA ILE A 35 9.10 10.72 12.27
C ILE A 35 7.74 11.40 12.21
N GLY A 36 6.71 10.61 11.93
CA GLY A 36 5.33 11.08 11.87
C GLY A 36 4.33 10.00 12.27
N THR A 37 3.04 10.36 12.25
CA THR A 37 1.95 9.45 12.62
C THR A 37 1.26 8.90 11.40
N ILE A 38 1.00 7.59 11.35
CA ILE A 38 0.18 7.01 10.29
C ILE A 38 -1.27 7.48 10.46
N THR A 39 -1.77 8.25 9.50
CA THR A 39 -3.14 8.80 9.51
C THR A 39 -4.10 7.99 8.64
N ASP A 40 -3.62 7.30 7.62
CA ASP A 40 -4.41 6.39 6.78
C ASP A 40 -3.55 5.24 6.25
N TYR A 41 -4.17 4.08 6.01
CA TYR A 41 -3.48 2.93 5.42
C TYR A 41 -4.38 2.20 4.41
N ARG A 42 -3.93 2.17 3.15
CA ARG A 42 -4.62 1.53 2.02
C ARG A 42 -3.78 0.37 1.50
N PRO A 43 -3.88 -0.84 2.07
CA PRO A 43 -3.05 -1.98 1.71
C PRO A 43 -3.23 -2.45 0.25
N TRP A 44 -4.37 -2.12 -0.36
CA TRP A 44 -4.74 -2.54 -1.72
C TRP A 44 -4.59 -1.44 -2.78
N ALA A 45 -4.02 -0.28 -2.42
CA ALA A 45 -3.73 0.77 -3.39
C ALA A 45 -2.50 0.36 -4.24
N GLY A 46 -2.65 0.35 -5.57
CA GLY A 46 -1.58 -0.11 -6.47
C GLY A 46 -1.16 -1.56 -6.18
N ASP A 47 0.11 -1.88 -6.42
CA ASP A 47 0.65 -3.24 -6.22
C ASP A 47 1.00 -3.56 -4.75
N ASN A 48 1.40 -2.56 -3.96
CA ASN A 48 2.04 -2.76 -2.66
C ASN A 48 1.44 -1.91 -1.53
N GLY A 49 0.42 -1.11 -1.82
CA GLY A 49 -0.26 -0.26 -0.85
C GLY A 49 0.27 1.16 -0.78
N LEU A 50 -0.52 1.99 -0.09
CA LEU A 50 -0.25 3.38 0.23
C LEU A 50 -0.43 3.58 1.74
N VAL A 51 0.44 4.36 2.36
CA VAL A 51 0.28 4.83 3.73
C VAL A 51 0.32 6.35 3.75
N GLU A 52 -0.49 7.00 4.58
CA GLU A 52 -0.40 8.44 4.81
C GLU A 52 0.29 8.69 6.16
N ILE A 53 1.37 9.49 6.16
CA ILE A 53 2.11 9.87 7.36
C ILE A 53 1.94 11.38 7.56
N ASP A 54 1.31 11.79 8.66
CA ASP A 54 0.91 13.18 8.93
C ASP A 54 0.16 13.85 7.76
N GLY A 55 -0.58 13.05 6.98
CA GLY A 55 -1.33 13.48 5.79
C GLY A 55 -0.54 13.46 4.47
N GLU A 56 0.73 13.05 4.48
CA GLU A 56 1.55 12.90 3.27
C GLU A 56 1.49 11.45 2.73
N PRO A 57 1.11 11.24 1.46
CA PRO A 57 0.86 9.89 0.91
C PRO A 57 2.13 9.20 0.41
N VAL A 58 2.65 8.23 1.15
CA VAL A 58 3.83 7.41 0.80
C VAL A 58 3.41 6.13 0.08
N TRP A 59 3.86 5.96 -1.18
CA TRP A 59 3.73 4.69 -1.88
C TRP A 59 4.70 3.64 -1.35
N LEU A 60 4.18 2.47 -1.02
CA LEU A 60 4.99 1.38 -0.49
C LEU A 60 5.59 0.57 -1.63
N ASN A 61 6.82 0.13 -1.46
CA ASN A 61 7.32 -1.03 -2.19
C ASN A 61 7.11 -2.29 -1.34
N ARG A 62 7.38 -3.47 -1.92
CA ARG A 62 7.16 -4.76 -1.25
C ARG A 62 7.94 -4.91 0.07
N THR A 63 9.11 -4.30 0.19
CA THR A 63 9.93 -4.35 1.41
C THR A 63 9.32 -3.47 2.50
N LEU A 64 9.00 -2.23 2.17
CA LEU A 64 8.36 -1.29 3.10
C LEU A 64 7.01 -1.80 3.58
N GLN A 65 6.20 -2.37 2.70
CA GLN A 65 4.92 -3.00 3.05
C GLN A 65 5.10 -4.10 4.11
N LYS A 66 6.08 -4.99 3.93
CA LYS A 66 6.36 -6.05 4.90
C LYS A 66 6.84 -5.52 6.24
N GLN A 67 7.71 -4.50 6.23
CA GLN A 67 8.19 -3.86 7.44
C GLN A 67 7.05 -3.19 8.21
N LEU A 68 6.19 -2.47 7.51
CA LEU A 68 5.01 -1.84 8.09
C LEU A 68 4.05 -2.88 8.71
N ILE A 69 3.69 -3.91 7.95
CA ILE A 69 2.81 -4.99 8.45
C ILE A 69 3.45 -5.68 9.65
N ALA A 70 4.74 -5.99 9.60
CA ALA A 70 5.44 -6.59 10.74
C ALA A 70 5.37 -5.67 11.96
N ALA A 71 5.63 -4.37 11.82
CA ALA A 71 5.57 -3.43 12.93
C ALA A 71 4.15 -3.30 13.54
N LEU A 72 3.11 -3.32 12.71
CA LEU A 72 1.72 -3.18 13.16
C LEU A 72 1.13 -4.49 13.73
N VAL A 73 1.55 -5.64 13.21
CA VAL A 73 0.99 -6.96 13.57
C VAL A 73 1.81 -7.64 14.65
N GLN A 74 3.13 -7.46 14.66
CA GLN A 74 4.00 -8.14 15.61
C GLN A 74 3.71 -7.64 17.03
N ASN A 75 3.47 -8.58 17.95
CA ASN A 75 3.05 -8.35 19.33
C ASN A 75 1.61 -7.86 19.51
N SER A 76 0.83 -7.70 18.43
CA SER A 76 -0.61 -7.46 18.54
C SER A 76 -1.29 -8.76 18.99
N PRO A 77 -2.07 -8.73 20.09
CA PRO A 77 -2.80 -9.91 20.56
C PRO A 77 -3.82 -10.36 19.50
N VAL A 78 -3.86 -11.66 19.25
CA VAL A 78 -4.79 -12.26 18.31
C VAL A 78 -5.45 -13.48 18.93
N MET A 79 -6.75 -13.60 18.78
CA MET A 79 -7.50 -14.78 19.16
C MET A 79 -7.81 -15.58 17.89
N TYR A 80 -7.35 -16.83 17.85
CA TYR A 80 -7.72 -17.77 16.80
C TYR A 80 -8.88 -18.63 17.29
N CYS A 81 -10.06 -18.42 16.71
CA CYS A 81 -11.30 -19.07 17.12
C CYS A 81 -11.72 -20.13 16.10
N LYS A 82 -12.32 -21.20 16.59
CA LYS A 82 -13.14 -22.13 15.82
C LYS A 82 -14.57 -21.93 16.30
N SER A 83 -15.51 -21.72 15.38
CA SER A 83 -16.91 -21.53 15.74
C SER A 83 -17.50 -22.81 16.34
N ASP A 84 -18.47 -22.66 17.23
CA ASP A 84 -19.28 -23.78 17.72
C ASP A 84 -20.38 -24.14 16.71
N GLU A 85 -20.81 -23.15 15.92
CA GLU A 85 -21.70 -23.36 14.77
C GLU A 85 -20.99 -24.13 13.66
N GLU A 86 -21.72 -25.05 13.05
CA GLU A 86 -21.26 -25.90 11.95
C GLU A 86 -21.82 -25.33 10.64
N GLU A 87 -20.96 -25.22 9.63
CA GLU A 87 -21.32 -24.90 8.25
C GLU A 87 -21.05 -26.12 7.37
N SER A 88 -21.74 -26.23 6.24
CA SER A 88 -21.51 -27.30 5.27
C SER A 88 -21.28 -26.75 3.87
N PHE A 89 -20.50 -27.49 3.08
CA PHE A 89 -20.37 -27.27 1.64
C PHE A 89 -20.44 -28.62 0.92
N GLU A 90 -20.93 -28.60 -0.32
CA GLU A 90 -20.93 -29.78 -1.19
C GLU A 90 -19.60 -29.84 -1.95
N ASP A 91 -18.90 -30.97 -1.86
CA ASP A 91 -17.65 -31.20 -2.58
C ASP A 91 -17.90 -31.60 -4.06
N GLU A 92 -16.86 -31.73 -4.88
CA GLU A 92 -16.97 -32.00 -6.32
C GLU A 92 -17.66 -33.35 -6.63
N ASP A 93 -17.69 -34.27 -5.67
CA ASP A 93 -18.38 -35.55 -5.73
C ASP A 93 -19.87 -35.49 -5.31
N GLY A 94 -20.38 -34.32 -4.91
CA GLY A 94 -21.77 -34.15 -4.47
C GLY A 94 -22.04 -34.61 -3.03
N GLU A 95 -20.97 -34.81 -2.22
CA GLU A 95 -21.08 -35.17 -0.81
C GLU A 95 -21.05 -33.90 0.07
N GLU A 96 -21.99 -33.81 1.02
CA GLU A 96 -22.05 -32.70 1.98
C GLU A 96 -21.00 -32.88 3.08
N THR A 97 -20.02 -31.99 3.13
CA THR A 97 -18.98 -31.96 4.16
C THR A 97 -19.27 -30.85 5.17
N ALA A 98 -19.46 -31.24 6.42
CA ALA A 98 -19.64 -30.33 7.54
C ALA A 98 -18.29 -29.91 8.16
N TYR A 99 -18.16 -28.63 8.51
CA TYR A 99 -16.98 -28.07 9.14
C TYR A 99 -17.36 -26.92 10.09
N HIS A 100 -16.49 -26.66 11.05
CA HIS A 100 -16.63 -25.45 11.87
C HIS A 100 -15.69 -24.37 11.34
N PRO A 101 -16.23 -23.19 10.95
CA PRO A 101 -15.43 -22.10 10.42
C PRO A 101 -14.42 -21.61 11.47
N ARG A 102 -13.26 -21.18 10.97
CA ARG A 102 -12.19 -20.63 11.80
C ARG A 102 -12.01 -19.15 11.49
N SER A 103 -11.72 -18.35 12.50
CA SER A 103 -11.64 -16.90 12.35
C SER A 103 -10.57 -16.33 13.27
N PHE A 104 -9.97 -15.21 12.88
CA PHE A 104 -9.21 -14.38 13.79
C PHE A 104 -10.13 -13.32 14.39
N ARG A 105 -10.03 -13.12 15.71
CA ARG A 105 -10.62 -11.98 16.41
C ARG A 105 -9.50 -11.19 17.04
N PHE A 106 -9.56 -9.87 16.89
CA PHE A 106 -8.63 -8.94 17.51
C PHE A 106 -9.36 -8.34 18.71
N PRO A 107 -8.76 -8.34 19.92
CA PRO A 107 -9.37 -7.65 21.04
C PRO A 107 -9.50 -6.16 20.70
N ASP A 108 -10.56 -5.55 21.18
CA ASP A 108 -10.71 -4.10 21.08
C ASP A 108 -9.49 -3.48 21.77
N ASN A 109 -8.64 -2.80 21.01
CA ASN A 109 -7.55 -2.00 21.57
C ASN A 109 -8.21 -0.77 22.19
N GLY A 110 -8.85 -0.97 23.35
CA GLY A 110 -9.46 0.10 24.12
C GLY A 110 -8.41 1.14 24.42
N GLY A 111 -8.46 2.27 23.72
CA GLY A 111 -7.76 3.48 24.12
C GLY A 111 -8.42 3.97 25.40
N ASP A 112 -7.73 3.80 26.53
CA ASP A 112 -7.95 4.57 27.75
C ASP A 112 -7.18 5.89 27.67
#